data_AF-A0AAV1US72-F1
#
_entry.id   AF-A0AAV1US72-F1
#
_cell.length_a   1.000
_cell.length_b   1.000
_cell.length_c   1.000
_cell.angle_alpha   90.00
_cell.angle_beta   90.00
_cell.angle_gamma   90.00
#
_symmetry.space_group_name_H-M   'P 1'
#
loop_
_entity.id
_entity.type
_entity.pdbx_description
1 polymer ?
#
loop_
_entity_poly.entity_id
_entity_poly.type
_entity_poly.pdbx_seq_one_letter_code
_entity_poly.pdbx_strand_id
1 'polypeptide(L)'
;MQMWPFKFKLMYQLELRSSSLEIMFSVIDTHPAAISFHALIQNYFSVPDIRNDGVTISGLKNIDNIYKNVTGDVVAHIRGSNIPPTDRTVWNHGNSGAKDLGDFGDEKYLRTIAIGSGNVAELEELYPSLRYDLTQVITVAKA
;
A
#
# COMPACT_ATOMS: atom_id res chain seq x y z
N MET A 1 18.00 12.31 21.14
CA MET A 1 18.56 11.25 20.29
C MET A 1 17.73 11.20 19.01
N GLN A 2 18.35 11.27 17.84
CA GLN A 2 17.62 11.16 16.56
C GLN A 2 17.63 9.69 16.14
N MET A 3 16.45 9.06 16.03
CA MET A 3 16.32 7.63 15.75
C MET A 3 16.66 7.27 14.29
N TRP A 4 16.50 8.22 13.36
CA TRP A 4 16.78 8.03 11.94
C TRP A 4 17.46 9.29 11.37
N PRO A 5 18.80 9.33 11.28
CA PRO A 5 19.58 10.54 11.00
C PRO A 5 19.87 10.78 9.50
N PHE A 6 19.02 10.27 8.60
CA PHE A 6 19.20 10.42 7.15
C PHE A 6 18.53 11.67 6.62
N LYS A 7 19.09 12.23 5.54
CA LYS A 7 18.55 13.43 4.88
C LYS A 7 17.99 13.02 3.53
N PHE A 8 16.72 13.28 3.30
CA PHE A 8 16.07 12.99 2.02
C PHE A 8 15.00 14.04 1.75
N LYS A 9 14.60 14.14 0.48
CA LYS A 9 13.42 14.89 0.08
C LYS A 9 12.33 13.89 -0.32
N LEU A 10 11.18 14.00 0.32
CA LEU A 10 9.96 13.29 -0.08
C LEU A 10 9.10 14.21 -0.94
N MET A 11 8.65 13.71 -2.09
CA MET A 11 7.62 14.34 -2.89
C MET A 11 6.41 13.41 -2.97
N TYR A 12 5.23 13.94 -2.72
CA TYR A 12 3.98 13.18 -2.79
C TYR A 12 3.05 13.88 -3.78
N GLN A 13 2.65 13.15 -4.82
CA GLN A 13 1.82 13.66 -5.91
C GLN A 13 0.55 12.83 -6.00
N LEU A 14 -0.58 13.53 -6.13
CA LEU A 14 -1.89 12.95 -6.35
C LEU A 14 -2.43 13.46 -7.68
N GLU A 15 -2.92 12.56 -8.51
CA GLU A 15 -3.66 12.90 -9.71
C GLU A 15 -5.01 12.19 -9.70
N LEU A 16 -6.08 12.99 -9.64
CA LEU A 16 -7.45 12.50 -9.72
C LEU A 16 -7.94 12.61 -11.17
N ARG A 17 -8.36 11.47 -11.73
CA ARG A 17 -8.99 11.35 -13.06
C ARG A 17 -10.46 10.97 -12.88
N SER A 18 -11.20 10.88 -13.99
CA SER A 18 -12.65 10.56 -13.97
C SER A 18 -12.98 9.21 -13.33
N SER A 19 -12.10 8.22 -13.44
CA SER A 19 -12.30 6.86 -12.90
C SER A 19 -11.11 6.32 -12.12
N SER A 20 -10.07 7.13 -11.88
CA SER A 20 -8.88 6.66 -11.18
C SER A 20 -8.24 7.73 -10.30
N LEU A 21 -7.60 7.27 -9.23
CA LEU A 21 -6.68 8.04 -8.39
C LEU A 21 -5.28 7.48 -8.59
N GLU A 22 -4.37 8.31 -9.04
CA GLU A 22 -2.95 7.99 -9.16
C GLU A 22 -2.20 8.67 -8.02
N ILE A 23 -1.41 7.87 -7.30
CA ILE A 23 -0.62 8.27 -6.16
C ILE A 23 0.83 7.95 -6.51
N MET A 24 1.69 8.95 -6.51
CA MET A 24 3.13 8.77 -6.66
C MET A 24 3.83 9.36 -5.44
N PHE A 25 4.73 8.60 -4.83
CA PHE A 25 5.72 9.18 -3.94
C PHE A 25 7.12 8.99 -4.51
N SER A 26 7.96 9.99 -4.25
CA SER A 26 9.36 10.00 -4.67
C SER A 26 10.26 10.29 -3.49
N VAL A 27 11.27 9.46 -3.27
CA VAL A 27 12.34 9.69 -2.30
C VAL A 27 13.58 10.11 -3.08
N ILE A 28 14.13 11.27 -2.77
CA ILE A 28 15.40 11.74 -3.32
C ILE A 28 16.42 11.74 -2.19
N ASP A 29 17.49 10.97 -2.34
CA ASP A 29 18.56 10.93 -1.35
C ASP A 29 19.35 12.24 -1.37
N THR A 30 19.39 12.91 -0.24
CA THR A 30 20.19 14.13 -0.01
C THR A 30 21.23 13.92 1.09
N HIS A 31 21.40 12.68 1.53
CA HIS A 31 22.38 12.25 2.49
C HIS A 31 23.74 12.03 1.79
N PRO A 32 24.88 12.20 2.51
CA PRO A 32 26.21 11.95 1.92
C PRO A 32 26.55 10.47 1.66
N ALA A 33 25.73 9.54 2.13
CA ALA A 33 25.92 8.09 1.99
C ALA A 33 24.58 7.43 1.68
N ALA A 34 24.63 6.18 1.17
CA ALA A 34 23.44 5.44 0.83
C ALA A 34 22.47 5.32 2.03
N ILE A 35 21.18 5.40 1.73
CA ILE A 35 20.09 5.24 2.68
C ILE A 35 19.34 3.95 2.38
N SER A 36 19.01 3.19 3.43
CA SER A 36 18.22 1.96 3.31
C SER A 36 16.85 2.16 3.93
N PHE A 37 15.78 1.83 3.21
CA PHE A 37 14.41 2.00 3.70
C PHE A 37 13.43 1.00 3.08
N HIS A 38 12.29 0.80 3.76
CA HIS A 38 11.11 0.18 3.16
C HIS A 38 10.16 1.28 2.67
N ALA A 39 9.36 0.93 1.69
CA ALA A 39 8.50 1.85 0.97
C ALA A 39 7.14 1.20 0.76
N LEU A 40 6.04 1.81 1.23
CA LEU A 40 4.69 1.27 1.07
C LEU A 40 3.66 2.38 0.90
N ILE A 41 2.85 2.31 -0.17
CA ILE A 41 1.60 3.06 -0.27
C ILE A 41 0.49 2.17 0.28
N GLN A 42 0.04 2.42 1.50
CA GLN A 42 -0.99 1.64 2.19
C GLN A 42 -2.33 2.37 2.17
N ASN A 43 -3.28 1.87 1.38
CA ASN A 43 -4.61 2.46 1.27
C ASN A 43 -5.67 1.62 1.93
N TYR A 44 -6.58 2.27 2.65
CA TYR A 44 -7.73 1.66 3.30
C TYR A 44 -8.98 1.90 2.46
N PHE A 45 -9.51 0.84 1.88
CA PHE A 45 -10.68 0.85 1.03
C PHE A 45 -11.93 0.62 1.86
N SER A 46 -12.92 1.49 1.69
CA SER A 46 -14.26 1.29 2.24
C SER A 46 -14.97 0.18 1.47
N VAL A 47 -15.53 -0.77 2.20
CA VAL A 47 -16.30 -1.89 1.65
C VAL A 47 -17.63 -2.00 2.39
N PRO A 48 -18.71 -2.51 1.76
CA PRO A 48 -20.00 -2.64 2.43
C PRO A 48 -19.93 -3.54 3.66
N ASP A 49 -19.38 -4.75 3.52
CA ASP A 49 -19.17 -5.73 4.59
C ASP A 49 -18.14 -6.78 4.13
N ILE A 50 -17.12 -7.05 4.93
CA ILE A 50 -16.09 -8.08 4.66
C ILE A 50 -16.58 -9.52 4.93
N ARG A 51 -17.63 -9.70 5.75
CA ARG A 51 -18.07 -11.04 6.17
C ARG A 51 -18.72 -11.80 5.01
N ASN A 52 -18.77 -13.13 5.14
CA ASN A 52 -19.48 -14.03 4.23
C ASN A 52 -19.10 -13.81 2.75
N ASP A 53 -17.80 -13.72 2.46
CA ASP A 53 -17.26 -13.44 1.12
C ASP A 53 -17.74 -12.13 0.50
N GLY A 54 -18.14 -11.14 1.32
CA GLY A 54 -18.61 -9.83 0.86
C GLY A 54 -17.55 -8.95 0.20
N VAL A 55 -16.28 -9.36 0.29
CA VAL A 55 -15.13 -8.73 -0.40
C VAL A 55 -14.21 -9.82 -0.92
N THR A 56 -13.68 -9.61 -2.12
CA THR A 56 -12.66 -10.50 -2.68
C THR A 56 -11.57 -9.73 -3.37
N ILE A 57 -10.32 -10.17 -3.24
CA ILE A 57 -9.18 -9.60 -3.95
C ILE A 57 -8.60 -10.66 -4.87
N SER A 58 -8.47 -10.34 -6.15
CA SER A 58 -7.91 -11.24 -7.17
C SER A 58 -6.63 -10.68 -7.79
N GLY A 59 -5.95 -11.47 -8.63
CA GLY A 59 -4.75 -11.02 -9.35
C GLY A 59 -3.46 -10.98 -8.53
N LEU A 60 -3.47 -11.49 -7.30
CA LEU A 60 -2.29 -11.58 -6.46
C LEU A 60 -1.44 -12.82 -6.82
N LYS A 61 -0.13 -12.63 -7.01
CA LYS A 61 0.86 -13.71 -7.18
C LYS A 61 1.94 -13.54 -6.11
N ASN A 62 2.47 -14.65 -5.59
CA ASN A 62 3.55 -14.67 -4.57
C ASN A 62 3.24 -13.85 -3.30
N ILE A 63 2.11 -14.12 -2.64
CA ILE A 63 1.81 -13.53 -1.33
C ILE A 63 2.55 -14.31 -0.25
N ASP A 64 3.51 -13.69 0.42
CA ASP A 64 3.96 -14.14 1.74
C ASP A 64 3.15 -13.39 2.80
N ASN A 65 2.13 -14.09 3.33
CA ASN A 65 1.15 -13.70 4.35
C ASN A 65 0.05 -12.68 3.97
N ILE A 66 -1.19 -13.19 3.78
CA ILE A 66 -2.37 -13.05 4.69
C ILE A 66 -3.62 -13.75 4.04
N TYR A 67 -4.02 -14.86 4.68
CA TYR A 67 -5.24 -15.73 4.61
C TYR A 67 -5.76 -16.40 3.30
N LYS A 68 -6.19 -17.66 3.51
CA LYS A 68 -6.86 -18.61 2.59
C LYS A 68 -8.37 -18.34 2.51
N ASN A 69 -8.99 -18.80 1.40
CA ASN A 69 -10.43 -18.73 1.04
C ASN A 69 -10.94 -17.32 0.71
N VAL A 70 -10.56 -16.83 -0.47
CA VAL A 70 -10.98 -15.55 -1.04
C VAL A 70 -11.56 -15.86 -2.43
N THR A 71 -12.88 -15.73 -2.62
CA THR A 71 -13.60 -15.99 -3.89
C THR A 71 -14.63 -14.91 -4.23
N GLY A 72 -14.56 -14.31 -5.45
CA GLY A 72 -15.29 -13.12 -5.95
C GLY A 72 -14.37 -12.03 -6.59
N ASP A 73 -14.92 -10.93 -7.14
CA ASP A 73 -14.16 -9.96 -7.98
C ASP A 73 -14.01 -8.55 -7.38
N VAL A 74 -12.84 -8.21 -6.82
CA VAL A 74 -12.30 -6.82 -6.83
C VAL A 74 -10.98 -6.84 -7.59
N VAL A 75 -10.97 -6.19 -8.75
CA VAL A 75 -9.79 -6.10 -9.62
C VAL A 75 -9.09 -4.77 -9.38
N ALA A 76 -8.18 -4.71 -8.40
CA ALA A 76 -7.24 -3.61 -8.27
C ALA A 76 -6.13 -3.76 -9.34
N HIS A 77 -6.30 -3.13 -10.50
CA HIS A 77 -5.24 -3.06 -11.52
C HIS A 77 -4.14 -2.09 -11.09
N ILE A 78 -3.14 -2.57 -10.37
CA ILE A 78 -1.95 -1.78 -10.04
C ILE A 78 -1.02 -1.81 -11.25
N ARG A 79 -1.09 -0.79 -12.13
CA ARG A 79 -0.15 -0.61 -13.24
C ARG A 79 1.00 0.28 -12.79
N GLY A 80 2.23 -0.24 -12.83
CA GLY A 80 3.45 0.54 -12.83
C GLY A 80 4.18 0.32 -14.16
N SER A 81 4.31 1.35 -14.99
CA SER A 81 5.20 1.29 -16.15
C SER A 81 6.64 1.50 -15.66
N ASN A 82 7.57 0.61 -16.06
CA ASN A 82 9.01 0.64 -15.73
C ASN A 82 9.37 0.51 -14.23
N ILE A 83 8.48 -0.05 -13.40
CA ILE A 83 8.73 -0.27 -11.97
C ILE A 83 9.16 -1.73 -11.76
N PRO A 84 10.19 -2.03 -10.94
CA PRO A 84 10.50 -3.39 -10.50
C PRO A 84 9.25 -4.11 -9.97
N PRO A 85 9.23 -5.46 -9.91
CA PRO A 85 8.24 -6.17 -9.10
C PRO A 85 8.16 -5.51 -7.72
N THR A 86 6.97 -5.09 -7.32
CA THR A 86 6.72 -4.47 -6.01
C THR A 86 5.82 -5.40 -5.22
N ASP A 87 6.08 -5.53 -3.94
CA ASP A 87 5.28 -6.32 -3.04
C ASP A 87 3.85 -5.77 -2.96
N ARG A 88 2.96 -6.68 -2.55
CA ARG A 88 1.54 -6.41 -2.33
C ARG A 88 1.18 -6.87 -0.94
N THR A 89 0.62 -5.96 -0.14
CA THR A 89 0.11 -6.28 1.18
C THR A 89 -1.40 -6.20 1.17
N VAL A 90 -2.05 -7.13 1.87
CA VAL A 90 -3.50 -7.15 2.08
C VAL A 90 -3.74 -7.37 3.56
N TRP A 91 -4.50 -6.50 4.19
CA TRP A 91 -4.68 -6.59 5.64
C TRP A 91 -6.02 -6.06 6.14
N ASN A 92 -6.53 -6.68 7.19
CA ASN A 92 -7.70 -6.25 7.95
C ASN A 92 -7.39 -6.38 9.44
N HIS A 93 -7.77 -5.37 10.24
CA HIS A 93 -7.50 -5.34 11.68
C HIS A 93 -8.11 -6.54 12.45
N GLY A 94 -9.21 -7.11 11.94
CA GLY A 94 -10.02 -8.06 12.66
C GLY A 94 -10.68 -7.45 13.91
N ASN A 95 -11.52 -8.25 14.57
CA ASN A 95 -12.27 -7.80 15.75
C ASN A 95 -11.35 -7.45 16.93
N SER A 96 -10.35 -8.29 17.21
CA SER A 96 -9.42 -8.05 18.33
C SER A 96 -8.55 -6.83 18.06
N GLY A 97 -7.93 -6.75 16.88
CA GLY A 97 -7.04 -5.64 16.54
C GLY A 97 -7.76 -4.29 16.41
N ALA A 98 -9.05 -4.27 16.05
CA ALA A 98 -9.82 -3.04 16.02
C ALA A 98 -10.08 -2.45 17.42
N LYS A 99 -10.31 -3.31 18.43
CA LYS A 99 -10.59 -2.88 19.82
C LYS A 99 -9.38 -2.25 20.50
N ASP A 100 -8.18 -2.61 20.06
CA ASP A 100 -6.94 -2.07 20.60
C ASP A 100 -6.59 -0.69 20.00
N LEU A 101 -7.38 -0.20 19.03
CA LEU A 101 -7.16 1.06 18.33
C LEU A 101 -8.25 2.08 18.68
N GLY A 102 -7.95 2.93 19.66
CA GLY A 102 -8.87 3.94 20.17
C GLY A 102 -9.36 4.96 19.13
N ASP A 103 -8.68 5.10 18.00
CA ASP A 103 -9.04 6.00 16.89
C ASP A 103 -9.68 5.29 15.68
N PHE A 104 -9.76 3.96 15.69
CA PHE A 104 -10.28 3.18 14.55
C PHE A 104 -11.78 2.87 14.69
N GLY A 105 -12.23 2.53 15.90
CA GLY A 105 -13.61 2.15 16.20
C GLY A 105 -13.87 0.64 16.04
N ASP A 106 -14.53 0.06 17.04
CA ASP A 106 -14.62 -1.40 17.25
C ASP A 106 -15.15 -2.21 16.06
N GLU A 107 -16.05 -1.64 15.26
CA GLU A 107 -16.67 -2.34 14.12
C GLU A 107 -16.13 -1.89 12.76
N LYS A 108 -15.19 -0.93 12.70
CA LYS A 108 -14.69 -0.40 11.42
C LYS A 108 -13.97 -1.46 10.57
N TYR A 109 -13.45 -2.50 11.20
CA TYR A 109 -12.83 -3.62 10.48
C TYR A 109 -13.83 -4.35 9.58
N LEU A 110 -15.13 -4.31 9.89
CA LEU A 110 -16.16 -4.93 9.04
C LEU A 110 -16.32 -4.21 7.69
N ARG A 111 -15.92 -2.95 7.61
CA ARG A 111 -16.19 -2.06 6.47
C ARG A 111 -14.92 -1.51 5.82
N THR A 112 -13.77 -2.10 6.12
CA THR A 112 -12.48 -1.59 5.68
C THR A 112 -11.55 -2.73 5.28
N ILE A 113 -10.82 -2.58 4.18
CA ILE A 113 -9.73 -3.48 3.81
C ILE A 113 -8.50 -2.64 3.43
N ALA A 114 -7.34 -2.96 3.97
CA ALA A 114 -6.09 -2.32 3.58
C ALA A 114 -5.46 -3.08 2.41
N ILE A 115 -5.11 -2.37 1.35
CA ILE A 115 -4.33 -2.90 0.23
C ILE A 115 -3.16 -1.96 -0.01
N GLY A 116 -1.95 -2.52 0.06
CA GLY A 116 -0.71 -1.78 -0.07
C GLY A 116 0.16 -2.24 -1.24
N SER A 117 0.93 -1.30 -1.77
CA SER A 117 1.91 -1.51 -2.84
C SER A 117 3.26 -0.92 -2.45
N GLY A 118 4.34 -1.70 -2.51
CA GLY A 118 5.69 -1.15 -2.35
C GLY A 118 6.79 -2.18 -2.10
N ASN A 119 7.99 -1.74 -1.75
CA ASN A 119 9.12 -2.61 -1.43
C ASN A 119 9.21 -2.77 0.11
N VAL A 120 8.74 -3.91 0.61
CA VAL A 120 8.64 -4.22 2.05
C VAL A 120 9.19 -5.59 2.43
N ALA A 121 9.41 -6.48 1.46
CA ALA A 121 10.09 -7.75 1.68
C ALA A 121 11.60 -7.56 1.85
N GLU A 122 12.19 -6.59 1.15
CA GLU A 122 13.60 -6.24 1.21
C GLU A 122 13.78 -4.71 1.35
N LEU A 123 14.95 -4.31 1.87
CA LEU A 123 15.31 -2.89 1.95
C LEU A 123 15.66 -2.36 0.56
N GLU A 124 15.13 -1.19 0.22
CA GLU A 124 15.60 -0.38 -0.89
C GLU A 124 16.89 0.33 -0.48
N GLU A 125 17.98 0.14 -1.22
CA GLU A 125 19.21 0.93 -1.07
C GLU A 125 19.24 2.07 -2.11
N LEU A 126 19.16 3.31 -1.63
CA LEU A 126 19.21 4.50 -2.48
C LEU A 126 20.52 5.26 -2.24
N TYR A 127 21.29 5.50 -3.29
CA TYR A 127 22.59 6.19 -3.23
C TYR A 127 22.44 7.72 -3.35
N PRO A 128 23.44 8.50 -2.91
CA PRO A 128 23.37 9.96 -2.89
C PRO A 128 22.93 10.57 -4.22
N SER A 129 22.02 11.54 -4.14
CA SER A 129 21.40 12.25 -5.28
C SER A 129 20.51 11.40 -6.20
N LEU A 130 20.34 10.09 -5.93
CA LEU A 130 19.41 9.26 -6.67
C LEU A 130 17.96 9.48 -6.20
N ARG A 131 17.04 9.06 -7.06
CA ARG A 131 15.60 9.14 -6.86
C ARG A 131 14.98 7.75 -6.95
N TYR A 132 14.19 7.41 -5.95
CA TYR A 132 13.27 6.26 -5.94
C TYR A 132 11.85 6.77 -6.18
N ASP A 133 11.10 6.12 -7.07
CA ASP A 133 9.70 6.43 -7.36
C ASP A 133 8.83 5.18 -7.11
N LEU A 134 7.73 5.37 -6.40
CA LEU A 134 6.70 4.36 -6.22
C LEU A 134 5.33 4.95 -6.53
N THR A 135 4.65 4.30 -7.47
CA THR A 135 3.33 4.71 -7.95
C THR A 135 2.30 3.63 -7.68
N GLN A 136 1.13 4.04 -7.20
CA GLN A 136 -0.06 3.21 -7.13
C GLN A 136 -1.20 3.89 -7.89
N VAL A 137 -1.82 3.15 -8.80
CA VAL A 137 -3.02 3.57 -9.51
C VAL A 137 -4.20 2.78 -8.96
N ILE A 138 -5.22 3.50 -8.52
CA ILE A 138 -6.50 2.96 -8.04
C ILE A 138 -7.53 3.31 -9.09
N THR A 139 -8.17 2.31 -9.70
CA THR A 139 -9.24 2.52 -10.68
C THR A 139 -10.54 1.95 -10.15
N VAL A 140 -11.62 2.71 -10.29
CA VAL A 140 -12.98 2.25 -10.00
C VAL A 140 -13.69 1.99 -11.32
N ALA A 141 -14.21 0.78 -11.48
CA ALA A 141 -15.08 0.40 -12.59
C ALA A 141 -16.43 -0.05 -12.03
N LYS A 142 -17.50 0.17 -12.80
CA LYS A 142 -18.78 -0.46 -12.53
C LYS A 142 -18.62 -1.96 -12.77
N ALA A 143 -19.06 -2.77 -11.80
CA ALA A 143 -19.18 -4.22 -11.95
C ALA A 143 -20.17 -4.58 -13.07
#